data_AF-A0A920U9P6-F1
#
_entry.id   AF-A0A920U9P6-F1
#
_cell.length_a   1.000
_cell.length_b   1.000
_cell.length_c   1.000
_cell.angle_alpha   90.00
_cell.angle_beta   90.00
_cell.angle_gamma   90.00
#
_symmetry.space_group_name_H-M   'P 1'
#
loop_
_entity.id
_entity.type
_entity.pdbx_description
1 polymer ?
#
loop_
_entity_poly.entity_id
_entity_poly.type
_entity_poly.pdbx_seq_one_letter_code
_entity_poly.pdbx_strand_id
1 'polypeptide(L)'
;MVDLVGCGAPGPVGFGTEGGLYSDRLGVPSVIVGPGDIADAHRPNETVAPDQLEQCGDVLRRTITASVPTTARPRAGSPQSTIPAKGDLPHEYHY
;
A
#
# COMPACT_ATOMS: atom_id res chain seq x y z
N MET A 1 16.14 -2.68 5.93
CA MET A 1 15.41 -3.45 4.90
C MET A 1 15.28 -4.93 5.24
N VAL A 2 16.32 -5.57 5.80
CA VAL A 2 16.30 -6.98 6.26
C VAL A 2 15.21 -7.29 7.31
N ASP A 3 14.77 -6.26 8.04
CA ASP A 3 13.72 -6.33 9.07
C ASP A 3 12.29 -6.54 8.51
N LEU A 4 12.03 -6.15 7.25
CA LEU A 4 10.71 -6.30 6.61
C LEU A 4 10.51 -7.67 5.95
N VAL A 5 11.59 -8.26 5.41
CA VAL A 5 11.51 -9.46 4.57
C VAL A 5 11.69 -10.75 5.37
N GLY A 6 12.14 -10.66 6.63
CA GLY A 6 12.16 -11.80 7.55
C GLY A 6 12.82 -13.05 6.95
N CYS A 7 14.15 -13.01 6.84
CA CYS A 7 15.07 -14.06 6.37
C CYS A 7 15.29 -14.16 4.84
N GLY A 8 16.56 -14.26 4.45
CA GLY A 8 17.03 -14.40 3.07
C GLY A 8 17.25 -13.08 2.33
N ALA A 9 18.24 -13.05 1.43
CA ALA A 9 18.36 -12.00 0.44
C ALA A 9 17.29 -12.26 -0.64
N PRO A 10 16.39 -11.31 -0.94
CA PRO A 10 15.42 -11.52 -2.00
C PRO A 10 16.15 -11.66 -3.34
N GLY A 11 15.79 -12.68 -4.12
CA GLY A 11 16.26 -12.83 -5.50
C GLY A 11 15.62 -11.78 -6.41
N PRO A 12 16.28 -11.38 -7.51
CA PRO A 12 15.66 -10.50 -8.49
C PRO A 12 14.48 -11.20 -9.16
N VAL A 13 13.41 -10.46 -9.38
CA VAL A 13 12.23 -10.91 -10.13
C VAL A 13 11.98 -9.94 -11.29
N GLY A 14 11.65 -10.48 -12.46
CA GLY A 14 11.46 -9.71 -13.70
C GLY A 14 10.12 -9.00 -13.80
N PHE A 15 9.61 -8.43 -12.69
CA PHE A 15 8.35 -7.69 -12.68
C PHE A 15 8.64 -6.20 -12.77
N GLY A 16 8.12 -5.54 -13.81
CA GLY A 16 8.22 -4.09 -13.95
C GLY A 16 7.35 -3.41 -12.89
N THR A 17 7.98 -2.68 -11.96
CA THR A 17 7.28 -1.86 -10.96
C THR A 17 7.91 -0.48 -10.88
N GLU A 18 7.15 0.49 -10.37
CA GLU A 18 7.64 1.86 -10.12
C GLU A 18 8.73 1.92 -9.04
N GLY A 19 8.94 0.84 -8.27
CA GLY A 19 9.95 0.79 -7.20
C GLY A 19 11.38 1.00 -7.70
N GLY A 20 11.68 0.55 -8.93
CA GLY A 20 12.96 0.85 -9.59
C GLY A 20 13.13 2.34 -9.84
N LEU A 21 12.10 3.01 -10.35
CA LEU A 21 12.11 4.46 -10.59
C LEU A 21 12.25 5.26 -9.29
N TYR A 22 11.59 4.87 -8.21
CA TYR A 22 11.74 5.55 -6.91
C TYR A 22 13.15 5.40 -6.34
N SER A 23 13.75 4.23 -6.49
CA SER A 23 15.13 3.99 -6.07
C SER A 23 16.11 4.82 -6.90
N ASP A 24 15.98 4.79 -8.24
CA ASP A 24 16.92 5.43 -9.16
C ASP A 24 16.79 6.95 -9.20
N ARG A 25 15.56 7.48 -9.13
CA ARG A 25 15.29 8.92 -9.32
C ARG A 25 15.19 9.70 -8.03
N LEU A 26 14.73 9.06 -6.95
CA LEU A 26 14.47 9.73 -5.67
C LEU A 26 15.39 9.23 -4.54
N GLY A 27 16.16 8.16 -4.75
CA GLY A 27 17.00 7.57 -3.72
C GLY A 27 16.18 7.01 -2.54
N VAL A 28 14.91 6.70 -2.76
CA VAL A 28 13.99 6.24 -1.70
C VAL A 28 13.99 4.72 -1.67
N PRO A 29 14.38 4.09 -0.54
CA PRO A 29 14.25 2.65 -0.36
C PRO A 29 12.77 2.24 -0.49
N SER A 30 12.49 1.40 -1.49
CA SER A 30 11.12 1.08 -1.88
C SER A 30 10.86 -0.42 -1.76
N VAL A 31 9.67 -0.77 -1.31
CA VAL A 31 9.15 -2.14 -1.29
C VAL A 31 7.77 -2.12 -1.93
N ILE A 32 7.51 -3.06 -2.84
CA ILE A 32 6.18 -3.31 -3.39
C ILE A 32 5.62 -4.54 -2.71
N VAL A 33 4.44 -4.41 -2.10
CA VAL A 33 3.66 -5.51 -1.51
C VAL A 33 2.21 -5.37 -1.91
N GLY A 34 1.54 -6.50 -2.10
CA GLY A 34 0.12 -6.58 -2.40
C GLY A 34 -0.38 -8.01 -2.23
N PRO A 35 -1.69 -8.21 -2.08
CA PRO A 35 -2.29 -9.54 -2.01
C PRO A 35 -2.40 -10.15 -3.42
N GLY A 36 -2.71 -11.44 -3.48
CA GLY A 36 -2.91 -12.19 -4.72
C GLY A 36 -1.72 -13.10 -5.07
N ASP A 37 -1.86 -13.81 -6.18
CA ASP A 37 -0.83 -14.68 -6.75
C ASP A 37 -0.31 -14.04 -8.05
N ILE A 38 1.01 -13.85 -8.14
CA ILE A 38 1.64 -13.32 -9.34
C ILE A 38 1.45 -14.24 -10.56
N ALA A 39 1.18 -15.52 -10.33
CA ALA A 39 0.82 -16.44 -11.40
C ALA A 39 -0.53 -16.09 -12.04
N ASP A 40 -1.42 -15.37 -11.36
CA ASP A 40 -2.72 -14.94 -11.89
C ASP A 40 -2.68 -13.57 -12.59
N ALA A 41 -1.59 -12.81 -12.41
CA ALA A 41 -1.46 -11.48 -12.99
C ALA A 41 -1.55 -11.48 -14.52
N HIS A 42 -2.29 -10.52 -15.08
CA HIS A 42 -2.53 -10.36 -16.53
C HIS A 42 -3.24 -11.54 -17.19
N ARG A 43 -3.93 -12.40 -16.42
CA ARG A 43 -4.77 -13.47 -16.96
C ARG A 43 -6.25 -13.05 -17.01
N PRO A 44 -7.06 -13.65 -17.90
CA PRO A 44 -8.51 -13.47 -17.84
C PRO A 44 -9.05 -13.95 -16.49
N ASN A 45 -9.99 -13.20 -15.91
CA ASN A 45 -10.55 -13.46 -14.58
C ASN A 45 -9.51 -13.41 -13.46
N GLU A 46 -8.54 -12.49 -13.54
CA GLU A 46 -7.65 -12.18 -12.42
C GLU A 46 -8.47 -11.89 -11.15
N THR A 47 -8.13 -12.57 -10.05
CA THR A 47 -8.88 -12.47 -8.79
C THR A 47 -7.97 -12.34 -7.57
N VAL A 48 -8.57 -11.82 -6.51
CA VAL A 48 -7.99 -11.82 -5.17
C VAL A 48 -9.09 -12.17 -4.19
N ALA A 49 -8.78 -13.03 -3.21
CA ALA A 49 -9.77 -13.43 -2.23
C ALA A 49 -9.98 -12.29 -1.20
N PRO A 50 -11.23 -12.06 -0.70
CA PRO A 50 -11.51 -10.96 0.23
C PRO A 50 -10.66 -10.99 1.51
N ASP A 51 -10.37 -12.17 2.04
CA ASP A 51 -9.51 -12.38 3.20
C ASP A 51 -8.05 -11.99 2.94
N GLN A 52 -7.53 -12.17 1.72
CA GLN A 52 -6.21 -11.67 1.34
C GLN A 52 -6.15 -10.14 1.34
N LEU A 53 -7.24 -9.46 0.95
CA LEU A 53 -7.33 -8.00 1.03
C LEU A 53 -7.28 -7.52 2.48
N GLU A 54 -8.00 -8.19 3.38
CA GLU A 54 -7.98 -7.89 4.82
C GLU A 54 -6.58 -8.05 5.40
N GLN A 55 -5.92 -9.19 5.12
CA GLN A 55 -4.54 -9.45 5.55
C GLN A 55 -3.55 -8.43 5.02
N CYS A 56 -3.66 -8.04 3.73
CA CYS A 56 -2.82 -7.00 3.18
C CYS A 56 -3.05 -5.65 3.89
N GLY A 57 -4.30 -5.33 4.20
CA GLY A 57 -4.64 -4.15 4.99
C GLY A 57 -3.93 -4.14 6.35
N ASP A 58 -3.87 -5.28 7.03
CA ASP A 58 -3.19 -5.41 8.33
C ASP A 58 -1.68 -5.24 8.23
N VAL A 59 -1.05 -5.78 7.18
CA VAL A 59 0.37 -5.56 6.90
C VAL A 59 0.66 -4.07 6.70
N LEU A 60 -0.15 -3.37 5.89
CA LEU A 60 0.02 -1.94 5.64
C LEU A 60 -0.16 -1.13 6.94
N ARG A 61 -1.21 -1.40 7.72
CA ARG A 61 -1.45 -0.74 9.02
C ARG A 61 -0.27 -0.93 9.96
N ARG A 62 0.20 -2.17 10.14
CA ARG A 62 1.35 -2.47 11.00
C ARG A 62 2.61 -1.75 10.54
N THR A 63 2.85 -1.72 9.24
CA THR A 63 4.02 -1.04 8.65
C THR A 63 3.96 0.47 8.91
N ILE A 64 2.80 1.11 8.72
CA ILE A 64 2.59 2.52 9.02
C ILE A 64 2.81 2.77 10.52
N THR A 65 2.14 2.01 11.39
CA THR A 65 2.26 2.17 12.84
C THR A 65 3.71 2.01 13.33
N ALA A 66 4.45 1.03 12.79
CA ALA A 66 5.84 0.80 13.16
C ALA A 66 6.80 1.87 12.61
N SER A 67 6.44 2.52 11.50
CA SER A 67 7.31 3.51 10.82
C SER A 67 7.08 4.95 11.25
N VAL A 68 5.97 5.27 11.93
CA VAL A 68 5.75 6.59 12.53
C VAL A 68 6.65 6.75 13.78
N PRO A 69 7.61 7.69 13.81
CA PRO A 69 8.41 7.93 15.00
C PRO A 69 7.53 8.44 16.13
N THR A 70 7.62 7.84 17.32
CA THR A 70 6.90 8.25 18.54
C THR A 70 7.12 9.72 18.95
N THR A 71 8.05 10.45 18.33
CA THR A 71 8.38 11.84 18.66
C THR A 71 7.85 12.90 17.68
N ALA A 72 6.90 12.58 16.81
CA ALA A 72 6.28 13.60 15.95
C ALA A 72 5.48 14.62 16.81
N ARG A 73 6.14 15.73 17.17
CA ARG A 73 5.55 16.93 17.78
C ARG A 73 4.23 17.28 17.07
N PRO A 74 3.14 17.60 17.79
CA PRO A 74 1.87 17.94 17.15
C PRO A 74 2.09 19.11 16.20
N ARG A 75 1.73 18.93 14.93
CA ARG A 75 1.68 20.05 13.98
C ARG A 75 0.57 20.97 14.44
N ALA A 76 0.93 22.20 14.81
CA ALA A 76 -0.05 23.25 15.01
C ALA A 76 -0.85 23.43 13.72
N GLY A 77 -2.16 23.14 13.77
CA GLY A 77 -3.16 23.53 12.78
C GLY A 77 -3.01 22.91 11.39
N SER A 78 -3.62 21.75 11.18
CA SER A 78 -4.21 21.39 9.88
C SER A 78 -5.69 21.13 10.10
N PRO A 79 -6.62 21.81 9.39
CA PRO A 79 -8.04 21.49 9.51
C PRO A 79 -8.25 20.04 9.08
N GLN A 80 -8.95 19.26 9.93
CA GLN A 80 -9.34 17.90 9.58
C GLN A 80 -10.13 17.93 8.27
N SER A 81 -9.63 17.24 7.25
CA SER A 81 -10.43 16.89 6.07
C SER A 81 -11.42 15.81 6.49
N THR A 82 -12.65 16.21 6.79
CA THR A 82 -13.76 15.28 6.95
C THR A 82 -14.13 14.75 5.57
N ILE A 83 -13.66 13.55 5.24
CA ILE A 83 -14.22 12.75 4.16
C ILE A 83 -15.67 12.42 4.58
N PRO A 84 -16.71 12.84 3.84
CA PRO A 84 -18.08 12.54 4.20
C PRO A 84 -18.33 11.03 4.15
N ALA A 85 -19.20 10.53 5.03
CA ALA A 85 -19.64 9.15 4.99
C ALA A 85 -20.35 8.88 3.66
N LYS A 86 -20.25 7.64 3.16
CA LYS A 86 -20.77 7.19 1.84
C LYS A 86 -22.30 7.38 1.65
N GLY A 87 -23.03 7.91 2.63
CA GLY A 87 -24.46 8.22 2.56
C GLY A 87 -24.82 9.70 2.30
N ASP A 88 -23.84 10.61 2.31
CA ASP A 88 -24.10 12.07 2.25
C ASP A 88 -23.88 12.71 0.86
N LEU A 89 -23.75 11.90 -0.20
CA LEU A 89 -23.63 12.41 -1.57
C LEU A 89 -25.01 12.44 -2.24
N PRO A 90 -25.46 13.58 -2.80
CA PRO A 90 -26.71 13.61 -3.55
C PRO A 90 -26.58 12.71 -4.78
N HIS A 91 -27.52 11.76 -4.90
CA HIS A 91 -27.67 10.89 -6.05
C HIS A 91 -28.13 11.72 -7.25
N GLU A 92 -27.19 12.20 -8.06
CA GLU A 92 -27.51 12.69 -9.39
C GLU A 92 -26.49 12.15 -10.39
N TYR A 93 -26.81 10.97 -10.93
CA TYR A 93 -26.28 10.51 -12.21
C TYR A 93 -27.48 10.44 -13.15
N HIS A 94 -27.65 11.46 -13.99
CA HIS A 94 -28.43 11.33 -15.22
C HIS A 94 -27.50 10.76 -16.30
N TYR A 95 -27.97 9.68 -16.94
CA TYR A 95 -27.32 9.00 -18.07
C TYR A 95 -27.13 9.91 -19.28
#